data_AF-A0A349B8U9-F1
#
_entry.id   AF-A0A349B8U9-F1
#
_cell.length_a   1.000
_cell.length_b   1.000
_cell.length_c   1.000
_cell.angle_alpha   90.00
_cell.angle_beta   90.00
_cell.angle_gamma   90.00
#
_symmetry.space_group_name_H-M   'P 1'
#
loop_
_entity.id
_entity.type
_entity.pdbx_description
1 polymer ?
#
loop_
_entity_poly.entity_id
_entity_poly.type
_entity_poly.pdbx_seq_one_letter_code
_entity_poly.pdbx_strand_id
1 'polypeptide(L)'
;DEDGAGGVAEGIHDELVRAGVRSRLDDRVETAFGRRSTDWELKGVPIRLEIGPRDVADGQAVLVRRDTGEKTPVPLTEIATTVPRLLEQIQADLLAEATTMRDERTTDVDSVEGVLEAAATGFARGPW
;
A
#
# COMPACT_ATOMS: atom_id res chain seq x y z
N ASP A 1 10.87 -3.23 -29.66
CA ASP A 1 9.81 -2.27 -30.01
C ASP A 1 8.48 -2.80 -29.50
N GLU A 2 7.85 -2.14 -28.55
CA GLU A 2 6.92 -1.04 -28.86
C GLU A 2 5.44 -1.52 -28.86
N ASP A 3 4.95 -2.15 -27.79
CA ASP A 3 3.48 -2.16 -27.54
C ASP A 3 3.04 -0.90 -26.76
N GLY A 4 3.93 0.11 -26.64
CA GLY A 4 3.74 1.30 -25.83
C GLY A 4 3.86 1.05 -24.32
N ALA A 5 3.52 -0.14 -23.81
CA ALA A 5 3.40 -0.39 -22.37
C ALA A 5 4.68 -0.12 -21.54
N GLY A 6 5.86 -0.49 -22.05
CA GLY A 6 7.14 -0.20 -21.38
C GLY A 6 7.43 1.30 -21.29
N GLY A 7 7.26 2.03 -22.40
CA GLY A 7 7.41 3.49 -22.44
C GLY A 7 6.35 4.21 -21.61
N VAL A 8 5.13 3.68 -21.54
CA VAL A 8 4.08 4.19 -20.65
C VAL A 8 4.46 3.98 -19.18
N ALA A 9 4.99 2.81 -18.82
CA ALA A 9 5.45 2.54 -17.46
C ALA A 9 6.60 3.45 -17.04
N GLU A 10 7.55 3.73 -17.94
CA GLU A 10 8.64 4.69 -17.73
C GLU A 10 8.10 6.12 -17.57
N GLY A 11 7.16 6.54 -18.43
CA GLY A 11 6.52 7.86 -18.34
C GLY A 11 5.77 8.07 -17.02
N ILE A 12 5.03 7.05 -16.56
CA ILE A 12 4.36 7.05 -15.24
C ILE A 12 5.38 7.13 -14.11
N HIS A 13 6.47 6.36 -14.19
CA HIS A 13 7.53 6.40 -13.19
C HIS A 13 8.08 7.82 -13.03
N ASP A 14 8.44 8.47 -14.14
CA ASP A 14 8.96 9.83 -14.13
C ASP A 14 7.94 10.84 -13.61
N GLU A 15 6.66 10.67 -13.93
CA GLU A 15 5.59 11.55 -13.47
C GLU A 15 5.39 11.46 -11.96
N LEU A 16 5.41 10.24 -11.42
CA LEU A 16 5.34 10.01 -9.97
C LEU A 16 6.56 10.59 -9.26
N VAL A 17 7.76 10.41 -9.81
CA VAL A 17 8.98 11.00 -9.25
C VAL A 17 8.90 12.52 -9.26
N ARG A 18 8.43 13.13 -10.35
CA ARG A 18 8.18 14.58 -10.45
C ARG A 18 7.13 15.08 -9.44
N ALA A 19 6.13 14.26 -9.13
CA ALA A 19 5.14 14.53 -8.09
C ALA A 19 5.66 14.28 -6.66
N GLY A 20 6.95 13.94 -6.48
CA GLY A 20 7.56 13.71 -5.18
C GLY A 20 7.31 12.31 -4.60
N VAL A 21 6.74 11.39 -5.39
CA VAL A 21 6.51 10.01 -4.98
C VAL A 21 7.74 9.16 -5.26
N ARG A 22 8.18 8.39 -4.26
CA ARG A 22 9.21 7.36 -4.46
C ARG A 22 8.62 6.23 -5.29
N SER A 23 9.02 6.18 -6.56
CA SER A 23 8.60 5.14 -7.50
C SER A 23 9.79 4.26 -7.90
N ARG A 24 9.52 3.02 -8.29
CA ARG A 24 10.51 2.13 -8.90
C ARG A 24 9.84 1.30 -9.99
N LEU A 25 10.41 1.35 -11.19
CA LEU A 25 10.04 0.46 -12.29
C LEU A 25 10.69 -0.92 -12.06
N ASP A 26 9.90 -1.98 -12.23
CA ASP A 26 10.41 -3.36 -12.26
C ASP A 26 10.39 -3.88 -13.69
N ASP A 27 11.50 -3.63 -14.40
CA ASP A 27 11.75 -3.93 -15.80
C ASP A 27 12.37 -5.31 -16.04
N ARG A 28 12.38 -6.19 -15.02
CA ARG A 28 12.81 -7.59 -15.11
C ARG A 28 11.83 -8.43 -15.94
N VAL A 29 11.75 -8.17 -17.24
CA VAL A 29 10.80 -8.78 -18.18
C VAL A 29 11.01 -10.28 -18.34
N GLU A 30 12.22 -10.79 -18.05
CA GLU A 30 12.54 -12.22 -17.99
C GLU A 30 11.93 -12.91 -16.76
N THR A 31 11.59 -12.15 -15.72
CA THR A 31 10.94 -12.66 -14.51
C THR A 31 9.42 -12.64 -14.66
N ALA A 32 8.79 -13.79 -14.43
CA ALA A 32 7.34 -13.93 -14.50
C ALA A 32 6.61 -12.88 -13.64
N PHE A 33 5.53 -12.29 -14.19
CA PHE A 33 4.79 -11.19 -13.54
C PHE A 33 4.34 -11.53 -12.11
N GLY A 34 3.76 -12.72 -11.91
CA GLY A 34 3.34 -13.16 -10.58
C GLY A 34 4.48 -13.18 -9.57
N ARG A 35 5.69 -13.57 -9.98
CA ARG A 35 6.87 -13.56 -9.11
C ARG A 35 7.30 -12.13 -8.77
N ARG A 36 7.35 -11.23 -9.75
CA ARG A 36 7.62 -9.80 -9.51
C ARG A 36 6.60 -9.19 -8.54
N SER A 37 5.32 -9.45 -8.76
CA SER A 37 4.21 -9.01 -7.90
C SER A 37 4.42 -9.44 -6.45
N THR A 38 4.69 -10.73 -6.21
CA THR A 38 4.94 -11.26 -4.87
C THR A 38 6.19 -10.67 -4.23
N ASP A 39 7.30 -10.49 -4.96
CA ASP A 39 8.53 -9.90 -4.43
C ASP A 39 8.28 -8.51 -3.84
N TRP A 40 7.44 -7.68 -4.48
CA TRP A 40 7.11 -6.34 -4.00
C TRP A 40 6.08 -6.32 -2.87
N GLU A 41 5.16 -7.28 -2.90
CA GLU A 41 4.18 -7.45 -1.82
C GLU A 41 4.87 -7.84 -0.50
N LEU A 42 5.84 -8.75 -0.56
CA LEU A 42 6.66 -9.15 0.59
C LEU A 42 7.51 -8.01 1.14
N LYS A 43 7.94 -7.06 0.29
CA LYS A 43 8.64 -5.83 0.70
C LYS A 43 7.73 -4.78 1.33
N GLY A 44 6.41 -4.99 1.30
CA GLY A 44 5.44 -4.05 1.86
C GLY A 44 5.32 -2.75 1.07
N VAL A 45 5.54 -2.77 -0.26
CA VAL A 45 5.30 -1.58 -1.09
C VAL A 45 3.81 -1.24 -1.04
N PRO A 46 3.41 -0.01 -0.66
CA PRO A 46 2.01 0.31 -0.36
C PRO A 46 1.09 0.25 -1.58
N ILE A 47 1.61 0.62 -2.76
CA ILE A 47 0.87 0.64 -4.02
C ILE A 47 1.72 -0.04 -5.11
N ARG A 48 1.10 -0.94 -5.86
CA ARG A 48 1.65 -1.49 -7.11
C ARG A 48 0.79 -1.05 -8.29
N LEU A 49 1.43 -0.61 -9.36
CA LEU A 49 0.77 -0.36 -10.64
C LEU A 49 1.11 -1.50 -11.60
N GLU A 50 0.10 -2.21 -12.09
CA GLU A 50 0.23 -3.25 -13.09
C GLU A 50 -0.06 -2.62 -14.47
N ILE A 51 0.96 -2.60 -15.33
CA ILE A 51 0.90 -1.97 -16.66
C ILE A 51 0.95 -3.08 -17.72
N GLY A 52 -0.22 -3.47 -18.21
CA GLY A 52 -0.37 -4.44 -19.30
C GLY A 52 -0.68 -3.75 -20.64
N PRO A 53 -0.30 -4.34 -21.78
CA PRO A 53 -0.58 -3.76 -23.10
C PRO A 53 -2.09 -3.59 -23.36
N ARG A 54 -2.92 -4.48 -22.82
CA ARG A 54 -4.39 -4.39 -22.90
C ARG A 54 -4.93 -3.17 -22.14
N ASP A 55 -4.52 -2.99 -20.89
CA ASP A 55 -4.99 -1.88 -20.05
C ASP A 55 -4.52 -0.53 -20.63
N VAL A 56 -3.29 -0.50 -21.15
CA VAL A 56 -2.73 0.69 -21.82
C VAL A 56 -3.52 1.05 -23.07
N ALA A 57 -3.95 0.06 -23.88
CA ALA A 57 -4.82 0.31 -25.03
C ALA A 57 -6.18 0.89 -24.63
N ASP A 58 -6.67 0.56 -23.43
CA ASP A 58 -7.88 1.12 -22.83
C ASP A 58 -7.62 2.43 -22.06
N GLY A 59 -6.39 2.97 -22.08
CA GLY A 59 -6.02 4.23 -21.42
C GLY A 59 -5.96 4.14 -19.89
N GLN A 60 -5.75 2.95 -19.33
CA GLN A 60 -5.75 2.69 -17.89
C GLN A 60 -4.59 1.81 -17.42
N ALA A 61 -4.40 1.77 -16.11
CA ALA A 61 -3.53 0.84 -15.39
C ALA A 61 -4.32 0.16 -14.27
N VAL A 62 -3.85 -0.97 -13.75
CA VAL A 62 -4.43 -1.55 -12.53
C VAL A 62 -3.62 -1.11 -11.32
N LEU A 63 -4.27 -0.40 -10.40
CA LEU A 63 -3.71 -0.04 -9.11
C LEU A 63 -4.05 -1.13 -8.09
N VAL A 64 -3.04 -1.57 -7.32
CA VAL A 64 -3.22 -2.56 -6.25
C VAL A 64 -2.74 -1.98 -4.92
N ARG A 65 -3.62 -2.00 -3.91
CA ARG A 65 -3.31 -1.64 -2.53
C ARG A 65 -2.73 -2.83 -1.78
N ARG A 66 -1.65 -2.62 -1.01
CA ARG A 66 -1.01 -3.69 -0.24
C ARG A 66 -1.73 -4.06 1.04
N ASP A 67 -2.29 -3.08 1.74
CA ASP A 67 -2.96 -3.23 3.02
C ASP A 67 -4.29 -4.00 2.87
N THR A 68 -5.08 -3.69 1.84
CA THR A 68 -6.39 -4.33 1.61
C THR A 68 -6.38 -5.41 0.53
N GLY A 69 -5.38 -5.43 -0.36
CA GLY A 69 -5.37 -6.29 -1.55
C GLY A 69 -6.33 -5.83 -2.66
N GLU A 70 -7.00 -4.68 -2.49
CA GLU A 70 -7.94 -4.12 -3.47
C GLU A 70 -7.24 -3.82 -4.80
N LYS A 71 -7.92 -4.15 -5.91
CA LYS A 71 -7.47 -3.88 -7.27
C LYS A 71 -8.47 -2.98 -7.98
N THR A 72 -8.00 -1.85 -8.49
CA THR A 72 -8.87 -0.84 -9.10
C THR A 72 -8.24 -0.33 -10.40
N PRO A 73 -8.97 -0.34 -11.53
CA PRO A 73 -8.52 0.32 -12.74
C PRO A 73 -8.43 1.84 -12.49
N VAL A 74 -7.34 2.46 -12.94
CA VAL A 74 -7.11 3.90 -12.84
C VAL A 74 -6.72 4.46 -14.22
N PRO A 75 -7.34 5.55 -14.70
CA PRO A 75 -6.93 6.19 -15.94
C PRO A 75 -5.47 6.64 -15.86
N LEU A 76 -4.71 6.44 -16.94
CA LEU A 76 -3.28 6.80 -16.98
C LEU A 76 -3.06 8.28 -16.64
N THR A 77 -3.97 9.15 -17.08
CA THR A 77 -3.95 10.61 -16.85
C THR A 77 -4.20 11.02 -15.40
N GLU A 78 -4.73 10.12 -14.57
CA GLU A 78 -5.07 10.41 -13.17
C GLU A 78 -4.07 9.80 -12.18
N ILE A 79 -3.11 9.00 -12.65
CA ILE A 79 -2.18 8.27 -11.78
C ILE A 79 -1.37 9.23 -10.89
N ALA A 80 -0.82 10.30 -11.46
CA ALA A 80 0.03 11.22 -10.72
C ALA A 80 -0.71 12.01 -9.63
N THR A 81 -2.03 12.17 -9.74
CA THR A 81 -2.86 12.77 -8.69
C THR A 81 -3.44 11.73 -7.74
N THR A 82 -3.78 10.54 -8.24
CA THR A 82 -4.43 9.48 -7.47
C THR A 82 -3.47 8.80 -6.52
N VAL A 83 -2.23 8.52 -6.95
CA VAL A 83 -1.25 7.80 -6.15
C VAL A 83 -0.86 8.57 -4.88
N PRO A 84 -0.48 9.87 -4.91
CA PRO A 84 -0.17 10.62 -3.69
C PRO A 84 -1.34 10.65 -2.70
N ARG A 85 -2.55 10.96 -3.18
CA ARG A 85 -3.77 10.97 -2.37
C ARG A 85 -4.03 9.61 -1.71
N LEU A 86 -3.83 8.52 -2.46
CA LEU A 86 -4.06 7.18 -1.94
C LEU A 86 -2.99 6.79 -0.92
N LEU A 87 -1.74 7.23 -1.08
CA LEU A 87 -0.70 7.03 -0.05
C LEU A 87 -1.06 7.72 1.26
N GLU A 88 -1.61 8.94 1.22
CA GLU A 88 -2.13 9.63 2.40
C GLU A 88 -3.28 8.87 3.05
N GLN A 89 -4.22 8.35 2.24
CA GLN A 89 -5.34 7.56 2.74
C GLN A 89 -4.86 6.25 3.39
N ILE A 90 -3.94 5.51 2.76
CA ILE A 90 -3.37 4.27 3.32
C ILE A 90 -2.70 4.56 4.67
N GLN A 91 -1.97 5.66 4.78
CA GLN A 91 -1.35 6.06 6.05
C GLN A 91 -2.39 6.34 7.14
N ALA A 92 -3.48 7.03 6.79
CA ALA A 92 -4.56 7.35 7.72
C ALA A 92 -5.32 6.08 8.16
N ASP A 93 -5.63 5.18 7.21
CA ASP A 93 -6.33 3.93 7.45
C ASP A 93 -5.54 3.03 8.42
N LEU A 94 -4.25 2.81 8.13
CA LEU A 94 -3.38 1.99 8.98
C LEU A 94 -3.20 2.58 10.38
N LEU A 95 -3.09 3.90 10.50
CA LEU A 95 -2.99 4.57 11.80
C LEU A 95 -4.29 4.42 12.59
N ALA A 96 -5.44 4.57 11.95
CA ALA A 96 -6.74 4.42 12.58
C ALA A 96 -6.94 2.97 13.07
N GLU A 97 -6.64 1.98 12.22
CA GLU A 97 -6.72 0.55 12.58
C GLU A 97 -5.81 0.22 13.77
N ALA A 98 -4.54 0.65 13.74
CA ALA A 98 -3.60 0.41 14.82
C ALA A 98 -4.01 1.11 16.13
N THR A 99 -4.60 2.31 16.03
CA THR A 99 -5.11 3.06 17.19
C THR A 99 -6.29 2.33 17.83
N THR A 100 -7.26 1.91 17.03
CA THR A 100 -8.39 1.11 17.50
C THR A 100 -7.92 -0.18 18.15
N MET A 101 -7.02 -0.93 17.51
CA MET A 101 -6.48 -2.17 18.07
C MET A 101 -5.76 -1.91 19.41
N ARG A 102 -4.97 -0.84 19.52
CA ARG A 102 -4.30 -0.47 20.77
C ARG A 102 -5.33 -0.18 21.87
N ASP A 103 -6.33 0.64 21.58
CA ASP A 103 -7.31 1.10 22.55
C ASP A 103 -8.21 -0.05 23.02
N GLU A 104 -8.66 -0.92 22.11
CA GLU A 104 -9.43 -2.13 22.44
C GLU A 104 -8.65 -3.15 23.27
N ARG A 105 -7.31 -3.16 23.12
CA ARG A 105 -6.42 -4.04 23.88
C ARG A 105 -5.82 -3.37 25.12
N THR A 106 -6.22 -2.15 25.46
CA THR A 106 -5.73 -1.45 26.66
C THR A 106 -6.84 -1.37 27.70
N THR A 107 -6.60 -1.97 28.87
CA THR A 107 -7.57 -2.01 29.96
C THR A 107 -7.10 -1.15 31.12
N ASP A 108 -7.99 -0.29 31.63
CA ASP A 108 -7.76 0.47 32.87
C ASP A 108 -7.95 -0.43 34.09
N VAL A 109 -6.96 -0.43 35.01
CA VAL A 109 -6.93 -1.30 36.19
C VAL A 109 -6.44 -0.55 37.43
N ASP A 110 -6.93 -0.94 38.60
CA ASP A 110 -6.62 -0.33 39.90
C ASP A 110 -6.01 -1.32 40.91
N SER A 111 -5.73 -2.55 40.48
CA SER A 111 -5.18 -3.62 41.31
C SER A 111 -4.11 -4.42 40.57
N VAL A 112 -3.21 -5.04 41.34
CA VAL A 112 -2.17 -5.92 40.80
C VAL A 112 -2.77 -7.12 40.07
N GLU A 113 -3.88 -7.66 40.58
CA GLU A 113 -4.61 -8.76 39.94
C GLU A 113 -5.14 -8.34 38.56
N GLY A 114 -5.80 -7.17 38.47
CA GLY A 114 -6.27 -6.62 37.20
C GLY A 114 -5.15 -6.39 36.19
N VAL A 115 -3.96 -5.93 36.64
CA VAL A 115 -2.78 -5.82 35.77
C VAL A 115 -2.40 -7.17 35.16
N LEU A 116 -2.34 -8.23 35.97
CA LEU A 116 -1.98 -9.57 35.49
C LEU A 116 -2.99 -10.12 34.48
N GLU A 117 -4.29 -9.92 34.73
CA GLU A 117 -5.35 -10.34 33.81
C GLU A 117 -5.30 -9.59 32.47
N ALA A 118 -5.24 -8.26 32.50
CA ALA A 118 -5.19 -7.44 31.29
C ALA A 118 -3.92 -7.70 30.46
N ALA A 119 -2.76 -7.83 31.11
CA ALA A 119 -1.48 -8.09 30.44
C ALA A 119 -1.39 -9.49 29.80
N ALA A 120 -2.27 -10.43 30.16
CA ALA A 120 -2.29 -11.76 29.56
C ALA A 120 -2.64 -11.72 28.06
N THR A 121 -3.42 -10.72 27.63
CA THR A 121 -3.84 -10.59 26.23
C THR A 121 -3.65 -9.19 25.65
N GLY A 122 -3.35 -8.18 26.47
CA GLY A 122 -3.21 -6.80 26.02
C GLY A 122 -2.29 -5.98 26.90
N PHE A 123 -2.68 -4.73 27.13
CA PHE A 123 -1.96 -3.77 27.94
C PHE A 123 -2.81 -3.38 29.14
N ALA A 124 -2.17 -3.23 30.30
CA ALA A 124 -2.80 -2.67 31.48
C ALA A 124 -2.37 -1.20 31.64
N ARG A 125 -3.31 -0.31 31.93
CA ARG A 125 -3.05 1.08 32.31
C ARG A 125 -3.58 1.29 33.73
N GLY A 126 -2.69 1.59 34.67
CA GLY A 126 -3.04 1.74 36.07
C GLY A 126 -2.25 2.86 36.75
N PRO A 127 -2.62 3.23 37.98
CA PRO A 127 -1.92 4.25 38.74
C PRO A 127 -0.51 3.76 39.09
N TRP A 128 0.47 4.66 38.93
CA TRP A 128 1.86 4.45 39.33
C TRP A 128 2.34 5.63 40.19
#